data_AF-A0A9N9GY73-F1
#
_entry.id   AF-A0A9N9GY73-F1
#
_cell.length_a   1.000
_cell.length_b   1.000
_cell.length_c   1.000
_cell.angle_alpha   90.00
_cell.angle_beta   90.00
_cell.angle_gamma   90.00
#
_symmetry.space_group_name_H-M   'P 1'
#
loop_
_entity.id
_entity.type
_entity.pdbx_description
1 polymer ?
#
loop_
_entity_poly.entity_id
_entity_poly.type
_entity_poly.pdbx_seq_one_letter_code
_entity_poly.pdbx_strand_id
1 'polypeptide(L)'
;MPINSILPLMSLVIMCFLLSSTFWIQLHDEEKTIVISTDPPISTQHDDPSFTIPPKMFDTITDENGNVREYVKEDYYINYLEVQRTQHQEMLTNLIELADEIVANNNVYSVTLKKKKDLPPSKDPHDYMSLSRYFWPNPDKPNGLPYVRIDGIENPEINTIQDYTLMRNLFKEIGNLGAAYFFTNNDTYVEKAIYRIDEWFINEKTRMNPNLNYAGFRRGDKIGRRTGVLDIRPVFKMLQSIPLMRSSPKWDFAVERNLRQWFSEYYFWLKTSPIGQKAKTEGKNNHGTHYDAQITFILSFLGRDEEARAYSKQALMNRINIGILPTGQQPYETKRMLSWHYSIFNIQALFLLAERADHYGFKESWNYVGKDGQTLQKSVDYILSYALKDGEGWPFQNIGDFEINDFVKVLELSYVIWGDRKYLKALSSLRPKAKLEQIQKGLVFEDNYLCVWSLMTNRLLWSCIE
;
A
#
# COMPACT_ATOMS: atom_id res chain seq x y z
N MET A 1 17.33 -46.25 14.06
CA MET A 1 16.33 -45.22 13.70
C MET A 1 17.08 -44.01 13.20
N PRO A 2 17.19 -43.77 11.89
CA PRO A 2 18.10 -42.75 11.40
C PRO A 2 17.41 -41.39 11.22
N ILE A 3 18.13 -40.40 11.71
CA ILE A 3 18.11 -38.98 11.37
C ILE A 3 18.31 -38.85 9.86
N ASN A 4 17.37 -38.26 9.11
CA ASN A 4 17.57 -37.68 7.77
C ASN A 4 16.27 -37.09 7.21
N SER A 5 16.07 -35.76 7.33
CA SER A 5 15.06 -35.02 6.54
C SER A 5 15.16 -33.49 6.63
N ILE A 6 16.34 -32.89 6.80
CA ILE A 6 16.48 -31.41 6.81
C ILE A 6 17.53 -30.88 5.81
N LEU A 7 18.39 -31.72 5.22
CA LEU A 7 19.44 -31.25 4.31
C LEU A 7 19.04 -30.79 2.87
N PRO A 8 17.93 -31.22 2.23
CA PRO A 8 17.67 -30.83 0.84
C PRO A 8 17.14 -29.40 0.68
N LEU A 9 16.44 -28.86 1.70
CA LEU A 9 15.78 -27.55 1.62
C LEU A 9 16.76 -26.37 1.82
N MET A 10 17.78 -26.53 2.67
CA MET A 10 18.83 -25.50 2.81
C MET A 10 19.72 -25.42 1.58
N SER A 11 19.96 -26.55 0.90
CA SER A 11 20.81 -26.61 -0.29
C SER A 11 20.18 -25.87 -1.49
N LEU A 12 18.85 -25.91 -1.64
CA LEU A 12 18.15 -25.18 -2.71
C LEU A 12 18.13 -23.66 -2.48
N VAL A 13 17.97 -23.22 -1.22
CA VAL A 13 17.98 -21.79 -0.87
C VAL A 13 19.39 -21.21 -1.03
N ILE A 14 20.42 -21.94 -0.61
CA ILE A 14 21.83 -21.52 -0.77
C ILE A 14 22.23 -21.47 -2.26
N MET A 15 21.71 -22.37 -3.10
CA MET A 15 22.00 -22.38 -4.53
C MET A 15 21.34 -21.20 -5.28
N CYS A 16 20.14 -20.76 -4.87
CA CYS A 16 19.53 -19.52 -5.38
C CYS A 16 20.28 -18.25 -4.95
N PHE A 17 20.89 -18.24 -3.76
CA PHE A 17 21.70 -17.10 -3.28
C PHE A 17 23.11 -17.06 -3.90
N LEU A 18 23.70 -18.21 -4.22
CA LEU A 18 25.03 -18.25 -4.84
C LEU A 18 24.97 -17.90 -6.33
N LEU A 19 23.92 -18.30 -7.05
CA LEU A 19 23.73 -17.95 -8.47
C LEU A 19 23.43 -16.47 -8.71
N SER A 20 22.87 -15.75 -7.73
CA SER A 20 22.66 -14.30 -7.86
C SER A 20 23.98 -13.54 -7.70
N SER A 21 24.82 -13.88 -6.73
CA SER A 21 26.06 -13.14 -6.45
C SER A 21 27.11 -13.16 -7.57
N THR A 22 27.22 -14.26 -8.32
CA THR A 22 28.19 -14.38 -9.43
C THR A 22 27.68 -13.74 -10.73
N PHE A 23 26.37 -13.56 -10.88
CA PHE A 23 25.77 -12.98 -12.09
C PHE A 23 25.94 -11.45 -12.13
N TRP A 24 25.97 -10.78 -10.98
CA TRP A 24 26.09 -9.32 -10.91
C TRP A 24 27.49 -8.77 -11.18
N ILE A 25 28.55 -9.58 -11.06
CA ILE A 25 29.94 -9.13 -11.23
C ILE A 25 30.32 -8.96 -12.71
N GLN A 26 29.55 -9.53 -13.65
CA GLN A 26 29.93 -9.60 -15.07
C GLN A 26 29.27 -8.55 -15.98
N LEU A 27 28.43 -7.65 -15.45
CA LEU A 27 27.60 -6.73 -16.25
C LEU A 27 28.15 -5.29 -16.37
N HIS A 28 29.43 -5.07 -16.09
CA HIS A 28 30.03 -3.71 -16.16
C HIS A 28 30.54 -3.29 -17.54
N ASP A 29 30.35 -4.09 -18.58
CA ASP A 29 30.70 -3.70 -19.96
C ASP A 29 29.68 -4.28 -20.93
N GLU A 30 28.75 -3.45 -21.40
CA GLU A 30 28.28 -3.41 -22.80
C GLU A 30 27.09 -2.43 -22.93
N GLU A 31 27.39 -1.17 -23.28
CA GLU A 31 26.38 -0.23 -23.80
C GLU A 31 26.02 -0.62 -25.24
N LYS A 32 24.73 -0.94 -25.51
CA LYS A 32 24.16 -0.78 -26.85
C LYS A 32 22.74 -0.22 -26.83
N THR A 33 22.58 0.79 -27.66
CA THR A 33 21.39 1.62 -27.94
C THR A 33 20.19 0.79 -28.41
N ILE A 34 19.02 0.98 -27.79
CA ILE A 34 17.75 0.38 -28.23
C ILE A 34 16.94 1.41 -29.02
N VAL A 35 16.57 1.05 -30.25
CA VAL A 35 15.62 1.81 -31.09
C VAL A 35 14.21 1.25 -30.87
N ILE A 36 13.29 2.12 -30.44
CA ILE A 36 11.88 1.79 -30.21
C ILE A 36 11.14 1.74 -31.55
N SER A 37 10.54 0.60 -31.89
CA SER A 37 9.61 0.49 -33.01
C SER A 37 8.19 0.81 -32.52
N THR A 38 7.53 1.76 -33.19
CA THR A 38 6.14 2.14 -32.94
C THR A 38 5.22 1.40 -33.90
N ASP A 39 4.35 0.54 -33.40
CA ASP A 39 3.25 -0.01 -34.21
C ASP A 39 2.11 1.01 -34.37
N PRO A 40 1.38 1.01 -35.51
CA PRO A 40 0.39 2.03 -35.83
C PRO A 40 -1.02 1.72 -35.25
N PRO A 41 -1.93 2.72 -35.23
CA PRO A 41 -3.19 2.63 -34.49
C PRO A 41 -4.25 1.77 -35.21
N ILE A 42 -5.06 1.07 -34.41
CA ILE A 42 -6.14 0.18 -34.85
C ILE A 42 -7.29 0.99 -35.46
N SER A 43 -7.58 0.73 -36.73
CA SER A 43 -8.74 1.26 -37.48
C SER A 43 -9.89 0.24 -37.43
N THR A 44 -11.13 0.76 -37.40
CA THR A 44 -12.37 0.00 -37.27
C THR A 44 -12.90 -0.56 -38.60
N GLN A 45 -13.34 -1.83 -38.55
CA GLN A 45 -14.27 -2.57 -39.41
C GLN A 45 -13.72 -3.59 -40.45
N HIS A 46 -14.42 -4.74 -40.42
CA HIS A 46 -14.62 -5.82 -41.39
C HIS A 46 -13.87 -7.14 -41.20
N ASP A 47 -14.68 -8.20 -41.29
CA ASP A 47 -14.45 -9.62 -41.02
C ASP A 47 -13.26 -10.21 -41.79
N ASP A 48 -12.25 -10.70 -41.07
CA ASP A 48 -11.18 -11.55 -41.59
C ASP A 48 -11.34 -12.99 -41.06
N PRO A 49 -11.43 -14.03 -41.90
CA PRO A 49 -11.45 -15.44 -41.49
C PRO A 49 -10.14 -15.95 -40.90
N SER A 50 -9.09 -15.14 -40.78
CA SER A 50 -7.80 -15.54 -40.21
C SER A 50 -7.76 -15.51 -38.66
N PHE A 51 -8.80 -16.03 -38.00
CA PHE A 51 -8.68 -16.37 -36.57
C PHE A 51 -7.80 -17.62 -36.45
N THR A 52 -6.48 -17.42 -36.55
CA THR A 52 -5.50 -18.44 -36.18
C THR A 52 -5.77 -18.78 -34.72
N ILE A 53 -6.18 -20.03 -34.48
CA ILE A 53 -6.29 -20.58 -33.14
C ILE A 53 -4.96 -20.28 -32.45
N PRO A 54 -4.94 -19.54 -31.32
CA PRO A 54 -3.69 -19.28 -30.62
C PRO A 54 -3.02 -20.64 -30.39
N PRO A 55 -1.73 -20.80 -30.74
CA PRO A 55 -1.07 -22.10 -30.66
C PRO A 55 -1.34 -22.71 -29.29
N LYS A 56 -1.64 -24.02 -29.23
CA LYS A 56 -1.80 -24.71 -27.94
C LYS A 56 -0.59 -24.37 -27.06
N MET A 57 -0.83 -23.67 -25.94
CA MET A 57 0.19 -23.21 -24.98
C MET A 57 0.91 -24.39 -24.31
N PHE A 58 0.26 -25.55 -24.27
CA PHE A 58 0.77 -26.78 -23.69
C PHE A 58 1.01 -27.83 -24.77
N ASP A 59 2.07 -28.61 -24.60
CA ASP A 59 2.32 -29.87 -25.28
C ASP A 59 2.27 -31.04 -24.27
N THR A 60 2.35 -32.26 -24.75
CA THR A 60 2.28 -33.46 -23.91
C THR A 60 3.50 -34.36 -24.10
N ILE A 61 4.03 -34.88 -23.00
CA ILE A 61 5.03 -35.95 -22.98
C ILE A 61 4.45 -37.19 -22.31
N THR A 62 4.77 -38.37 -22.83
CA THR A 62 4.34 -39.66 -22.25
C THR A 62 5.54 -40.30 -21.56
N ASP A 63 5.42 -40.65 -20.29
CA ASP A 63 6.48 -41.35 -19.55
C ASP A 63 6.56 -42.84 -19.91
N GLU A 64 7.60 -43.52 -19.41
CA GLU A 64 7.86 -44.94 -19.64
C GLU A 64 6.74 -45.89 -19.18
N ASN A 65 5.86 -45.42 -18.28
CA ASN A 65 4.69 -46.16 -17.80
C ASN A 65 3.41 -45.82 -18.59
N GLY A 66 3.52 -45.00 -19.64
CA GLY A 66 2.39 -44.56 -20.45
C GLY A 66 1.61 -43.38 -19.89
N ASN A 67 2.07 -42.72 -18.81
CA ASN A 67 1.37 -41.57 -18.26
C ASN A 67 1.66 -40.31 -19.08
N VAL A 68 0.60 -39.66 -19.56
CA VAL A 68 0.68 -38.38 -20.28
C VAL A 68 0.78 -37.23 -19.29
N ARG A 69 1.75 -36.34 -19.50
CA ARG A 69 1.93 -35.10 -18.74
C ARG A 69 1.94 -33.90 -19.68
N GLU A 70 1.18 -32.87 -19.34
CA GLU A 70 1.21 -31.60 -20.05
C GLU A 70 2.37 -30.72 -19.57
N TYR A 71 2.99 -29.96 -20.47
CA TYR A 71 4.01 -28.97 -20.18
C TYR A 71 3.86 -27.75 -21.09
N VAL A 72 4.33 -26.58 -20.63
CA VAL A 72 4.30 -25.36 -21.45
C VAL A 72 5.27 -25.52 -22.60
N LYS A 73 4.82 -25.27 -23.83
CA LYS A 73 5.67 -25.33 -25.03
C LYS A 73 6.91 -24.47 -24.89
N GLU A 74 8.01 -24.93 -25.49
CA GLU A 74 9.34 -24.33 -25.36
C GLU A 74 9.34 -22.85 -25.71
N ASP A 75 8.74 -22.45 -26.84
CA ASP A 75 8.70 -21.04 -27.26
C ASP A 75 7.91 -20.16 -26.27
N TYR A 76 6.80 -20.67 -25.73
CA TYR A 76 6.02 -19.97 -24.70
C TYR A 76 6.79 -19.87 -23.39
N TYR A 77 7.49 -20.93 -23.01
CA TYR A 77 8.30 -20.96 -21.80
C TYR A 77 9.49 -19.99 -21.89
N ILE A 78 10.21 -19.98 -23.02
CA ILE A 78 11.31 -19.05 -23.30
C ILE A 78 10.81 -17.61 -23.27
N ASN A 79 9.70 -17.31 -23.96
CA ASN A 79 9.11 -15.97 -23.95
C ASN A 79 8.64 -15.57 -22.54
N TYR A 80 8.05 -16.50 -21.78
CA TYR A 80 7.68 -16.27 -20.38
C TYR A 80 8.90 -15.91 -19.53
N LEU A 81 10.00 -16.66 -19.63
CA LEU A 81 11.24 -16.37 -18.90
C LEU A 81 11.81 -15.00 -19.27
N GLU A 82 11.83 -14.64 -20.55
CA GLU A 82 12.34 -13.35 -21.00
C GLU A 82 11.48 -12.19 -20.48
N VAL A 83 10.15 -12.31 -20.54
CA VAL A 83 9.24 -11.30 -19.97
C VAL A 83 9.46 -11.13 -18.47
N GLN A 84 9.58 -12.24 -17.72
CA GLN A 84 9.82 -12.17 -16.26
C GLN A 84 11.18 -11.52 -15.95
N ARG A 85 12.22 -11.84 -16.72
CA ARG A 85 13.56 -11.26 -16.57
C ARG A 85 13.55 -9.76 -16.83
N THR A 86 12.99 -9.33 -17.95
CA THR A 86 12.91 -7.91 -18.33
C THR A 86 12.11 -7.11 -17.32
N GLN A 87 10.93 -7.60 -16.92
CA GLN A 87 10.12 -6.95 -15.88
C GLN A 87 10.87 -6.84 -14.55
N HIS A 88 11.55 -7.91 -14.11
CA HIS A 88 12.34 -7.87 -12.89
C HIS A 88 13.45 -6.80 -12.96
N GLN A 89 14.17 -6.73 -14.08
CA GLN A 89 15.25 -5.75 -14.29
C GLN A 89 14.71 -4.31 -14.30
N GLU A 90 13.68 -4.03 -15.11
CA GLU A 90 13.06 -2.70 -15.19
C GLU A 90 12.58 -2.23 -13.81
N MET A 91 11.86 -3.09 -13.10
CA MET A 91 11.30 -2.73 -11.81
C MET A 91 12.39 -2.52 -10.74
N LEU A 92 13.49 -3.30 -10.78
CA LEU A 92 14.62 -3.11 -9.88
C LEU A 92 15.39 -1.83 -10.19
N THR A 93 15.62 -1.53 -11.48
CA THR A 93 16.25 -0.29 -11.92
C THR A 93 15.46 0.92 -11.43
N ASN A 94 14.14 0.95 -11.63
CA ASN A 94 13.28 2.05 -11.16
C ASN A 94 13.36 2.23 -9.64
N LEU A 95 13.39 1.13 -8.87
CA LEU A 95 13.54 1.19 -7.42
C LEU A 95 14.89 1.78 -7.00
N ILE A 96 15.98 1.41 -7.69
CA ILE A 96 17.32 1.93 -7.44
C ILE A 96 17.40 3.41 -7.79
N GLU A 97 16.93 3.82 -8.97
CA GLU A 97 16.88 5.23 -9.39
C GLU A 97 16.12 6.08 -8.37
N LEU A 98 14.94 5.63 -7.95
CA LEU A 98 14.15 6.30 -6.92
C LEU A 98 14.88 6.37 -5.58
N ALA A 99 15.58 5.31 -5.17
CA ALA A 99 16.35 5.30 -3.93
C ALA A 99 17.56 6.24 -3.99
N ASP A 100 18.24 6.31 -5.13
CA ASP A 100 19.36 7.22 -5.38
C ASP A 100 18.90 8.68 -5.36
N GLU A 101 17.74 8.98 -5.96
CA GLU A 101 17.09 10.30 -5.87
C GLU A 101 16.78 10.66 -4.41
N ILE A 102 16.26 9.72 -3.63
CA ILE A 102 15.98 9.93 -2.20
C ILE A 102 17.28 10.22 -1.43
N VAL A 103 18.36 9.47 -1.69
CA VAL A 103 19.68 9.70 -1.07
C VAL A 103 20.18 11.11 -1.38
N ALA A 104 20.12 11.51 -2.66
CA ALA A 104 20.54 12.82 -3.12
C ALA A 104 19.66 13.98 -2.60
N ASN A 105 18.42 13.71 -2.20
CA ASN A 105 17.48 14.71 -1.73
C ASN A 105 17.85 15.26 -0.33
N ASN A 106 18.44 16.45 -0.29
CA ASN A 106 18.85 17.12 0.95
C ASN A 106 17.76 18.01 1.58
N ASN A 107 16.51 17.93 1.13
CA ASN A 107 15.41 18.64 1.78
C ASN A 107 15.23 18.13 3.21
N VAL A 108 14.97 19.05 4.14
CA VAL A 108 14.69 18.71 5.54
C VAL A 108 13.24 18.23 5.68
N TYR A 109 13.03 17.13 6.38
CA TYR A 109 11.70 16.67 6.75
C TYR A 109 11.45 16.99 8.21
N SER A 110 10.61 17.99 8.47
CA SER A 110 10.26 18.34 9.85
C SER A 110 8.93 19.08 9.94
N VAL A 111 8.18 18.80 11.01
CA VAL A 111 7.02 19.59 11.40
C VAL A 111 7.40 21.03 11.78
N THR A 112 8.64 21.31 12.19
CA THR A 112 9.03 22.65 12.64
C THR A 112 9.22 23.65 11.49
N LEU A 113 9.11 23.20 10.22
CA LEU A 113 9.17 24.04 9.02
C LEU A 113 7.95 24.94 8.82
N LYS A 114 6.86 24.72 9.58
CA LYS A 114 5.67 25.57 9.55
C LYS A 114 6.02 27.03 9.83
N LYS A 115 5.46 27.94 9.03
CA LYS A 115 5.61 29.39 9.28
C LYS A 115 4.91 29.75 10.59
N LYS A 116 5.42 30.77 11.29
CA LYS A 116 4.85 31.23 12.58
C LYS A 116 3.34 31.49 12.56
N LYS A 117 2.81 31.99 11.43
CA LYS A 117 1.37 32.27 11.24
C LYS A 117 0.52 31.00 11.07
N ASP A 118 1.15 29.89 10.74
CA ASP A 118 0.55 28.60 10.41
C ASP A 118 0.77 27.57 11.54
N LEU A 119 1.28 28.02 12.70
CA LEU A 119 1.42 27.18 13.88
C LEU A 119 0.05 26.78 14.45
N PRO A 120 -0.04 25.59 15.07
CA PRO A 120 -1.25 25.17 15.77
C PRO A 120 -1.55 26.10 16.96
N PRO A 121 -2.79 26.07 17.51
CA PRO A 121 -3.15 26.85 18.69
C PRO A 121 -2.23 26.70 19.91
N SER A 122 -1.50 25.59 20.07
CA SER A 122 -0.47 25.42 21.11
C SER A 122 0.71 26.37 20.97
N LYS A 123 0.95 26.90 19.76
CA LYS A 123 2.13 27.65 19.33
C LYS A 123 3.44 26.86 19.41
N ASP A 124 3.36 25.55 19.60
CA ASP A 124 4.52 24.65 19.55
C ASP A 124 4.78 24.22 18.10
N PRO A 125 5.95 24.52 17.51
CA PRO A 125 6.31 24.06 16.16
C PRO A 125 6.46 22.54 16.05
N HIS A 126 6.69 21.83 17.16
CA HIS A 126 6.82 20.37 17.20
C HIS A 126 5.47 19.64 17.11
N ASP A 127 4.36 20.35 17.28
CA ASP A 127 3.05 19.76 17.10
C ASP A 127 2.72 19.60 15.60
N TYR A 128 2.42 18.36 15.20
CA TYR A 128 1.91 18.06 13.87
C TYR A 128 0.57 18.73 13.64
N MET A 129 0.42 19.39 12.50
CA MET A 129 -0.83 20.02 12.08
C MET A 129 -1.18 19.65 10.66
N SER A 130 -2.45 19.39 10.41
CA SER A 130 -3.00 19.26 9.06
C SER A 130 -4.40 19.84 9.02
N LEU A 131 -4.88 20.25 7.85
CA LEU A 131 -6.23 20.77 7.72
C LEU A 131 -7.22 19.67 7.30
N SER A 132 -8.45 19.81 7.78
CA SER A 132 -9.57 18.96 7.37
C SER A 132 -9.91 19.18 5.88
N ARG A 133 -9.69 18.14 5.07
CA ARG A 133 -9.85 18.14 3.59
C ARG A 133 -11.11 18.79 3.04
N TYR A 134 -12.27 18.57 3.68
CA TYR A 134 -13.58 18.96 3.14
C TYR A 134 -14.23 20.13 3.88
N PHE A 135 -13.45 20.92 4.62
CA PHE A 135 -13.97 22.05 5.37
C PHE A 135 -13.54 23.37 4.75
N TRP A 136 -14.53 24.18 4.40
CA TRP A 136 -14.39 25.43 3.67
C TRP A 136 -14.78 26.63 4.55
N PRO A 137 -14.22 27.83 4.30
CA PRO A 137 -14.73 29.06 4.89
C PRO A 137 -16.24 29.19 4.68
N ASN A 138 -16.97 29.57 5.72
CA ASN A 138 -18.41 29.78 5.65
C ASN A 138 -18.73 31.06 4.86
N PRO A 139 -19.39 30.97 3.68
CA PRO A 139 -19.69 32.16 2.88
C PRO A 139 -20.70 33.10 3.56
N ASP A 140 -21.49 32.61 4.51
CA ASP A 140 -22.51 33.40 5.22
C ASP A 140 -21.95 34.19 6.42
N LYS A 141 -20.63 34.17 6.63
CA LYS A 141 -19.95 34.78 7.78
C LYS A 141 -18.81 35.69 7.32
N PRO A 142 -18.72 36.94 7.79
CA PRO A 142 -17.67 37.89 7.35
C PRO A 142 -16.23 37.40 7.55
N ASN A 143 -16.01 36.56 8.57
CA ASN A 143 -14.69 35.98 8.88
C ASN A 143 -14.52 34.54 8.36
N GLY A 144 -15.50 34.00 7.62
CA GLY A 144 -15.49 32.63 7.13
C GLY A 144 -15.61 31.55 8.21
N LEU A 145 -15.93 31.89 9.47
CA LEU A 145 -15.97 30.95 10.58
C LEU A 145 -17.40 30.74 11.13
N PRO A 146 -17.72 29.54 11.68
CA PRO A 146 -16.92 28.32 11.65
C PRO A 146 -16.92 27.70 10.25
N TYR A 147 -15.83 27.01 9.88
CA TYR A 147 -15.77 26.32 8.59
C TYR A 147 -16.92 25.30 8.45
N VAL A 148 -17.46 25.19 7.23
CA VAL A 148 -18.57 24.29 6.87
C VAL A 148 -18.06 23.12 6.05
N ARG A 149 -18.70 21.95 6.19
CA ARG A 149 -18.30 20.73 5.49
C ARG A 149 -18.97 20.66 4.12
N ILE A 150 -18.17 20.45 3.07
CA ILE A 150 -18.63 20.13 1.71
C ILE A 150 -18.00 18.79 1.32
N ASP A 151 -18.71 17.68 1.56
CA ASP A 151 -18.15 16.34 1.37
C ASP A 151 -17.75 16.09 -0.09
N GLY A 152 -16.59 15.45 -0.30
CA GLY A 152 -16.07 15.15 -1.63
C GLY A 152 -15.42 16.33 -2.36
N ILE A 153 -15.59 17.58 -1.90
CA ILE A 153 -14.95 18.76 -2.52
C ILE A 153 -13.80 19.24 -1.64
N GLU A 154 -12.58 18.99 -2.11
CA GLU A 154 -11.35 19.32 -1.39
C GLU A 154 -11.08 20.83 -1.34
N ASN A 155 -10.86 21.35 -0.13
CA ASN A 155 -10.36 22.70 0.06
C ASN A 155 -8.83 22.75 -0.19
N PRO A 156 -8.36 23.51 -1.20
CA PRO A 156 -6.93 23.59 -1.53
C PRO A 156 -6.09 24.20 -0.40
N GLU A 157 -6.70 24.86 0.58
CA GLU A 157 -5.99 25.32 1.77
C GLU A 157 -5.27 24.19 2.52
N ILE A 158 -5.67 22.93 2.34
CA ILE A 158 -4.95 21.79 2.92
C ILE A 158 -3.45 21.82 2.61
N ASN A 159 -3.07 22.33 1.43
CA ASN A 159 -1.68 22.44 0.97
C ASN A 159 -0.90 23.59 1.63
N THR A 160 -1.56 24.45 2.41
CA THR A 160 -0.89 25.53 3.16
C THR A 160 -0.12 25.01 4.38
N ILE A 161 -0.46 23.82 4.87
CA ILE A 161 0.25 23.15 5.96
C ILE A 161 0.91 21.89 5.40
N GLN A 162 2.25 21.86 5.42
CA GLN A 162 3.00 20.82 4.72
C GLN A 162 3.22 19.54 5.52
N ASP A 163 2.98 19.52 6.84
CA ASP A 163 3.26 18.33 7.67
C ASP A 163 2.59 17.06 7.12
N TYR A 164 1.37 17.16 6.61
CA TYR A 164 0.66 16.03 5.98
C TYR A 164 1.44 15.42 4.83
N THR A 165 1.94 16.25 3.92
CA THR A 165 2.71 15.81 2.76
C THR A 165 4.09 15.31 3.18
N LEU A 166 4.78 16.05 4.04
CA LEU A 166 6.12 15.70 4.52
C LEU A 166 6.13 14.35 5.26
N MET A 167 5.20 14.12 6.20
CA MET A 167 5.12 12.86 6.95
C MET A 167 4.87 11.66 6.04
N ARG A 168 4.00 11.82 5.03
CA ARG A 168 3.65 10.72 4.13
C ARG A 168 4.76 10.43 3.13
N ASN A 169 5.43 11.47 2.64
CA ASN A 169 6.62 11.33 1.80
C ASN A 169 7.73 10.64 2.59
N LEU A 170 7.98 11.02 3.84
CA LEU A 170 8.94 10.36 4.73
C LEU A 170 8.68 8.86 4.83
N PHE A 171 7.43 8.45 5.07
CA PHE A 171 7.08 7.04 5.17
C PHE A 171 7.30 6.27 3.87
N LYS A 172 7.00 6.92 2.73
CA LYS A 172 7.25 6.35 1.40
C LYS A 172 8.76 6.23 1.14
N GLU A 173 9.54 7.27 1.42
CA GLU A 173 10.98 7.29 1.22
C GLU A 173 11.66 6.17 2.02
N ILE A 174 11.42 6.06 3.33
CA ILE A 174 12.02 5.00 4.16
C ILE A 174 11.52 3.61 3.73
N GLY A 175 10.28 3.50 3.26
CA GLY A 175 9.75 2.29 2.64
C GLY A 175 10.59 1.83 1.43
N ASN A 176 10.83 2.76 0.50
CA ASN A 176 11.59 2.52 -0.72
C ASN A 176 13.08 2.27 -0.45
N LEU A 177 13.70 3.03 0.45
CA LEU A 177 15.10 2.83 0.85
C LEU A 177 15.33 1.45 1.45
N GLY A 178 14.44 0.98 2.33
CA GLY A 178 14.56 -0.36 2.92
C GLY A 178 14.36 -1.47 1.91
N ALA A 179 13.50 -1.28 0.93
CA ALA A 179 13.34 -2.19 -0.20
C ALA A 179 14.58 -2.22 -1.10
N ALA A 180 15.11 -1.04 -1.48
CA ALA A 180 16.31 -0.95 -2.31
C ALA A 180 17.52 -1.59 -1.60
N TYR A 181 17.69 -1.35 -0.30
CA TYR A 181 18.72 -2.03 0.49
C TYR A 181 18.58 -3.55 0.47
N PHE A 182 17.36 -4.09 0.61
CA PHE A 182 17.15 -5.54 0.59
C PHE A 182 17.66 -6.21 -0.70
N PHE A 183 17.56 -5.53 -1.85
CA PHE A 183 18.02 -6.08 -3.14
C PHE A 183 19.49 -5.78 -3.47
N THR A 184 20.03 -4.68 -2.96
CA THR A 184 21.35 -4.18 -3.38
C THR A 184 22.43 -4.34 -2.31
N ASN A 185 22.05 -4.47 -1.03
CA ASN A 185 22.91 -4.31 0.13
C ASN A 185 23.69 -2.98 0.14
N ASN A 186 23.17 -1.94 -0.51
CA ASN A 186 23.82 -0.62 -0.54
C ASN A 186 23.56 0.15 0.77
N ASP A 187 24.59 0.26 1.59
CA ASP A 187 24.53 0.90 2.91
C ASP A 187 24.16 2.40 2.87
N THR A 188 24.32 3.09 1.74
CA THR A 188 23.93 4.51 1.63
C THR A 188 22.43 4.72 1.83
N TYR A 189 21.60 3.75 1.41
CA TYR A 189 20.16 3.79 1.63
C TYR A 189 19.80 3.70 3.11
N VAL A 190 20.57 2.91 3.87
CA VAL A 190 20.40 2.75 5.31
C VAL A 190 20.79 4.01 6.06
N GLU A 191 21.94 4.60 5.73
CA GLU A 191 22.38 5.87 6.29
C GLU A 191 21.33 6.97 6.06
N LYS A 192 20.75 7.04 4.85
CA LYS A 192 19.68 7.99 4.55
C LYS A 192 18.41 7.72 5.35
N ALA A 193 17.99 6.46 5.48
CA ALA A 193 16.80 6.10 6.25
C ALA A 193 16.95 6.49 7.73
N ILE A 194 18.12 6.26 8.33
CA ILE A 194 18.43 6.65 9.71
C ILE A 194 18.38 8.16 9.86
N TYR A 195 18.99 8.91 8.93
CA TYR A 195 18.93 10.37 8.91
C TYR A 195 17.49 10.88 8.88
N ARG A 196 16.65 10.31 7.99
CA ARG A 196 15.21 10.63 7.87
C ARG A 196 14.44 10.35 9.16
N ILE A 197 14.71 9.22 9.81
CA ILE A 197 14.09 8.85 11.09
C ILE A 197 14.51 9.84 12.18
N ASP A 198 15.80 10.16 12.27
CA ASP A 198 16.33 11.09 13.27
C ASP A 198 15.70 12.48 13.15
N GLU A 199 15.70 13.07 11.95
CA GLU A 199 15.21 14.44 11.74
C GLU A 199 13.71 14.59 12.05
N TRP A 200 12.88 13.58 11.73
CA TRP A 200 11.44 13.68 11.96
C TRP A 200 11.02 13.27 13.38
N PHE A 201 11.67 12.30 14.01
CA PHE A 201 11.17 11.68 15.24
C PHE A 201 12.01 11.95 16.49
N ILE A 202 13.31 12.22 16.36
CA ILE A 202 14.25 12.12 17.49
C ILE A 202 14.94 13.44 17.75
N ASN A 203 15.51 14.06 16.72
CA ASN A 203 16.28 15.29 16.84
C ASN A 203 15.46 16.40 17.51
N GLU A 204 15.93 16.88 18.67
CA GLU A 204 15.16 17.80 19.51
C GLU A 204 14.78 19.11 18.81
N LYS A 205 15.50 19.53 17.77
CA LYS A 205 15.22 20.76 17.02
C LYS A 205 14.14 20.60 15.95
N THR A 206 13.89 19.37 15.51
CA THR A 206 13.06 19.09 14.33
C THR A 206 11.96 18.06 14.59
N ARG A 207 12.03 17.31 15.69
CA ARG A 207 11.14 16.19 15.97
C ARG A 207 9.67 16.58 16.01
N MET A 208 8.81 15.66 15.60
CA MET A 208 7.38 15.72 15.83
C MET A 208 7.06 15.25 17.26
N ASN A 209 6.16 15.94 17.97
CA ASN A 209 5.60 15.42 19.22
C ASN A 209 4.75 14.16 18.95
N PRO A 210 4.76 13.11 19.79
CA PRO A 210 4.12 11.82 19.53
C PRO A 210 2.59 11.84 19.71
N ASN A 211 1.91 12.74 19.00
CA ASN A 211 0.47 12.89 19.01
C ASN A 211 -0.05 13.52 17.71
N LEU A 212 -1.36 13.43 17.48
CA LEU A 212 -2.03 14.10 16.35
C LEU A 212 -3.10 15.08 16.87
N ASN A 213 -2.79 15.83 17.92
CA ASN A 213 -3.74 16.75 18.55
C ASN A 213 -4.29 17.79 17.56
N TYR A 214 -3.52 18.18 16.54
CA TYR A 214 -3.92 19.18 15.54
C TYR A 214 -4.07 18.61 14.12
N ALA A 215 -4.23 17.30 13.98
CA ALA A 215 -4.54 16.69 12.70
C ALA A 215 -6.02 16.88 12.33
N GLY A 216 -6.31 17.04 11.03
CA GLY A 216 -7.65 17.30 10.53
C GLY A 216 -8.27 18.55 11.14
N PHE A 217 -7.45 19.57 11.42
CA PHE A 217 -7.86 20.83 12.02
C PHE A 217 -8.78 21.62 11.09
N ARG A 218 -9.79 22.28 11.66
CA ARG A 218 -10.59 23.28 10.93
C ARG A 218 -10.21 24.64 11.46
N ARG A 219 -10.01 25.62 10.59
CA ARG A 219 -9.68 26.97 11.08
C ARG A 219 -10.76 27.45 12.05
N GLY A 220 -10.32 28.07 13.15
CA GLY A 220 -11.17 28.51 14.24
C GLY A 220 -11.43 27.48 15.34
N ASP A 221 -11.10 26.20 15.15
CA ASP A 221 -11.20 25.20 16.22
C ASP A 221 -10.06 25.37 17.25
N LYS A 222 -10.23 24.82 18.46
CA LYS A 222 -9.18 24.81 19.50
C LYS A 222 -8.23 23.61 19.39
N ILE A 223 -8.68 22.55 18.74
CA ILE A 223 -7.97 21.26 18.62
C ILE A 223 -8.40 20.57 17.32
N GLY A 224 -7.61 19.63 16.85
CA GLY A 224 -7.90 18.78 15.70
C GLY A 224 -9.07 17.81 15.92
N ARG A 225 -9.21 16.84 15.02
CA ARG A 225 -10.39 15.98 14.94
C ARG A 225 -10.01 14.51 14.83
N ARG A 226 -10.91 13.63 15.28
CA ARG A 226 -10.75 12.17 15.17
C ARG A 226 -10.47 11.69 13.75
N THR A 227 -10.95 12.40 12.72
CA THR A 227 -10.73 12.06 11.32
C THR A 227 -9.29 12.29 10.87
N GLY A 228 -8.57 13.22 11.50
CA GLY A 228 -7.15 13.49 11.22
C GLY A 228 -6.20 12.40 11.70
N VAL A 229 -6.66 11.49 12.56
CA VAL A 229 -5.89 10.26 12.93
C VAL A 229 -5.61 9.39 11.70
N LEU A 230 -6.37 9.57 10.61
CA LEU A 230 -6.14 8.89 9.33
C LEU A 230 -4.84 9.33 8.64
N ASP A 231 -4.29 10.50 8.97
CA ASP A 231 -3.14 11.07 8.25
C ASP A 231 -1.90 10.16 8.30
N ILE A 232 -1.68 9.50 9.44
CA ILE A 232 -0.55 8.60 9.66
C ILE A 232 -0.72 7.23 8.98
N ARG A 233 -1.87 6.95 8.34
CA ARG A 233 -2.19 5.62 7.78
C ARG A 233 -1.07 4.94 6.97
N PRO A 234 -0.20 5.62 6.18
CA PRO A 234 0.82 4.94 5.38
C PRO A 234 2.03 4.47 6.20
N VAL A 235 2.06 4.72 7.52
CA VAL A 235 3.19 4.42 8.41
C VAL A 235 3.62 2.95 8.35
N PHE A 236 2.70 2.03 8.03
CA PHE A 236 3.04 0.62 7.87
C PHE A 236 4.17 0.39 6.85
N LYS A 237 4.27 1.20 5.79
CA LYS A 237 5.33 1.09 4.78
C LYS A 237 6.73 1.25 5.40
N MET A 238 6.90 2.31 6.19
CA MET A 238 8.13 2.57 6.93
C MET A 238 8.39 1.47 7.98
N LEU A 239 7.38 1.13 8.78
CA LEU A 239 7.56 0.19 9.88
C LEU A 239 7.93 -1.22 9.40
N GLN A 240 7.41 -1.64 8.25
CA GLN A 240 7.71 -2.93 7.66
C GLN A 240 9.02 -2.95 6.85
N SER A 241 9.54 -1.81 6.41
CA SER A 241 10.85 -1.75 5.73
C SER A 241 12.03 -1.71 6.70
N ILE A 242 11.84 -1.20 7.92
CA ILE A 242 12.90 -1.14 8.95
C ILE A 242 13.59 -2.50 9.20
N PRO A 243 12.87 -3.62 9.41
CA PRO A 243 13.52 -4.92 9.60
C PRO A 243 14.43 -5.36 8.46
N LEU A 244 14.18 -4.91 7.22
CA LEU A 244 15.00 -5.24 6.06
C LEU A 244 16.40 -4.64 6.15
N MET A 245 16.56 -3.51 6.86
CA MET A 245 17.80 -2.75 6.95
C MET A 245 18.68 -3.13 8.15
N ARG A 246 18.16 -3.90 9.11
CA ARG A 246 18.88 -4.26 10.35
C ARG A 246 20.14 -5.10 10.16
N SER A 247 20.30 -5.74 9.00
CA SER A 247 21.52 -6.49 8.67
C SER A 247 22.68 -5.59 8.27
N SER A 248 22.43 -4.31 7.97
CA SER A 248 23.48 -3.38 7.56
C SER A 248 24.37 -3.03 8.75
N PRO A 249 25.70 -2.96 8.58
CA PRO A 249 26.60 -2.45 9.59
C PRO A 249 26.37 -0.95 9.90
N LYS A 250 25.64 -0.23 9.06
CA LYS A 250 25.25 1.17 9.27
C LYS A 250 23.97 1.32 10.07
N TRP A 251 23.23 0.25 10.37
CA TRP A 251 22.00 0.34 11.16
C TRP A 251 22.26 0.85 12.57
N ASP A 252 21.68 2.00 12.92
CA ASP A 252 21.80 2.58 14.25
C ASP A 252 20.67 2.09 15.18
N PHE A 253 21.01 1.15 16.07
CA PHE A 253 20.09 0.60 17.06
C PHE A 253 19.66 1.61 18.15
N ALA A 254 20.42 2.67 18.39
CA ALA A 254 20.02 3.74 19.30
C ALA A 254 18.92 4.60 18.67
N VAL A 255 19.05 4.93 17.38
CA VAL A 255 17.98 5.60 16.60
C VAL A 255 16.71 4.74 16.59
N GLU A 256 16.81 3.43 16.32
CA GLU A 256 15.64 2.54 16.37
C GLU A 256 14.99 2.52 17.77
N ARG A 257 15.80 2.49 18.85
CA ARG A 257 15.28 2.50 20.23
C ARG A 257 14.49 3.78 20.51
N ASN A 258 14.99 4.93 20.08
CA ASN A 258 14.30 6.22 20.26
C ASN A 258 13.03 6.29 19.40
N LEU A 259 13.05 5.73 18.18
CA LEU A 259 11.85 5.60 17.35
C LEU A 259 10.79 4.72 18.01
N ARG A 260 11.19 3.59 18.62
CA ARG A 260 10.29 2.72 19.39
C ARG A 260 9.69 3.43 20.59
N GLN A 261 10.47 4.29 21.27
CA GLN A 261 9.96 5.12 22.35
C GLN A 261 8.89 6.09 21.83
N TRP A 262 9.16 6.79 20.72
CA TRP A 262 8.19 7.70 20.09
C TRP A 262 6.88 6.99 19.74
N PHE A 263 6.95 5.81 19.11
CA PHE A 263 5.75 5.03 18.77
C PHE A 263 5.04 4.45 19.98
N SER A 264 5.74 4.19 21.07
CA SER A 264 5.13 3.78 22.34
C SER A 264 4.32 4.91 22.95
N GLU A 265 4.86 6.13 22.94
CA GLU A 265 4.15 7.34 23.38
C GLU A 265 2.97 7.67 22.47
N TYR A 266 3.15 7.57 21.15
CA TYR A 266 2.07 7.76 20.18
C TYR A 266 0.95 6.73 20.35
N TYR A 267 1.30 5.45 20.53
CA TYR A 267 0.33 4.40 20.81
C TYR A 267 -0.45 4.69 22.10
N PHE A 268 0.24 5.10 23.17
CA PHE A 268 -0.41 5.53 24.40
C PHE A 268 -1.38 6.69 24.17
N TRP A 269 -0.96 7.75 23.47
CA TRP A 269 -1.84 8.86 23.09
C TRP A 269 -3.04 8.39 22.25
N LEU A 270 -2.83 7.51 21.28
CA LEU A 270 -3.86 7.00 20.38
C LEU A 270 -4.93 6.19 21.13
N LYS A 271 -4.55 5.50 22.20
CA LYS A 271 -5.45 4.71 23.05
C LYS A 271 -6.16 5.52 24.13
N THR A 272 -5.50 6.55 24.67
CA THR A 272 -5.98 7.25 25.87
C THR A 272 -6.52 8.65 25.62
N SER A 273 -6.08 9.33 24.55
CA SER A 273 -6.54 10.69 24.27
C SER A 273 -8.03 10.72 23.86
N PRO A 274 -8.75 11.82 24.14
CA PRO A 274 -10.12 11.98 23.67
C PRO A 274 -10.27 11.87 22.15
N ILE A 275 -9.27 12.31 21.37
CA ILE A 275 -9.28 12.22 19.90
C ILE A 275 -9.12 10.77 19.46
N GLY A 276 -8.13 10.05 20.03
CA GLY A 276 -7.87 8.65 19.72
C GLY A 276 -9.03 7.74 20.11
N GLN A 277 -9.60 7.92 21.30
CA GLN A 277 -10.78 7.16 21.74
C GLN A 277 -11.98 7.39 20.81
N LYS A 278 -12.26 8.65 20.44
CA LYS A 278 -13.33 8.96 19.46
C LYS A 278 -13.05 8.38 18.08
N ALA A 279 -11.79 8.35 17.63
CA ALA A 279 -11.44 7.71 16.36
C ALA A 279 -11.77 6.22 16.36
N LYS A 280 -11.52 5.51 17.48
CA LYS A 280 -11.89 4.11 17.66
C LYS A 280 -13.40 3.89 17.74
N THR A 281 -14.09 4.63 18.61
CA THR A 281 -15.50 4.36 18.95
C THR A 281 -16.50 4.90 17.93
N GLU A 282 -16.19 6.02 17.26
CA GLU A 282 -17.08 6.65 16.27
C GLU A 282 -16.68 6.33 14.81
N GLY A 283 -15.49 5.80 14.57
CA GLY A 283 -15.03 5.38 13.24
C GLY A 283 -15.71 4.09 12.81
N LYS A 284 -16.93 4.15 12.26
CA LYS A 284 -17.64 2.97 11.73
C LYS A 284 -17.28 2.64 10.28
N ASN A 285 -16.63 3.57 9.58
CA ASN A 285 -16.24 3.52 8.18
C ASN A 285 -14.72 3.31 8.04
N ASN A 286 -14.16 3.59 6.86
CA ASN A 286 -12.74 3.49 6.53
C ASN A 286 -11.79 4.11 7.57
N HIS A 287 -12.18 5.20 8.24
CA HIS A 287 -11.36 5.78 9.31
C HIS A 287 -11.11 4.80 10.45
N GLY A 288 -12.14 4.02 10.84
CA GLY A 288 -12.00 3.01 11.88
C GLY A 288 -11.16 1.82 11.44
N THR A 289 -11.31 1.39 10.19
CA THR A 289 -10.50 0.30 9.63
C THR A 289 -9.03 0.68 9.57
N HIS A 290 -8.70 1.89 9.09
CA HIS A 290 -7.33 2.39 9.10
C HIS A 290 -6.79 2.69 10.51
N TYR A 291 -7.63 3.09 11.46
CA TYR A 291 -7.26 3.20 12.87
C TYR A 291 -6.78 1.84 13.41
N ASP A 292 -7.48 0.76 13.06
CA ASP A 292 -7.09 -0.57 13.51
C ASP A 292 -5.88 -1.13 12.78
N ALA A 293 -5.76 -0.85 11.48
CA ALA A 293 -4.60 -1.23 10.69
C ALA A 293 -3.31 -0.61 11.26
N GLN A 294 -3.29 0.70 11.49
CA GLN A 294 -2.08 1.37 12.03
C GLN A 294 -1.66 0.81 13.40
N ILE A 295 -2.61 0.51 14.30
CA ILE A 295 -2.30 -0.09 15.61
C ILE A 295 -1.62 -1.43 15.43
N THR A 296 -2.10 -2.26 14.52
CA THR A 296 -1.54 -3.60 14.28
C THR A 296 -0.08 -3.53 13.83
N PHE A 297 0.24 -2.62 12.91
CA PHE A 297 1.62 -2.43 12.45
C PHE A 297 2.52 -1.75 13.49
N ILE A 298 1.97 -0.82 14.29
CA ILE A 298 2.70 -0.19 15.41
C ILE A 298 3.03 -1.24 16.48
N LEU A 299 2.07 -2.06 16.90
CA LEU A 299 2.30 -3.12 17.90
C LEU A 299 3.35 -4.13 17.42
N SER A 300 3.27 -4.54 16.15
CA SER A 300 4.27 -5.41 15.52
C SER A 300 5.66 -4.76 15.53
N PHE A 301 5.77 -3.48 15.12
CA PHE A 301 7.03 -2.76 15.18
C PHE A 301 7.59 -2.71 16.60
N LEU A 302 6.75 -2.43 17.60
CA LEU A 302 7.13 -2.38 19.01
C LEU A 302 7.52 -3.75 19.61
N GLY A 303 7.40 -4.85 18.87
CA GLY A 303 7.68 -6.20 19.37
C GLY A 303 6.61 -6.72 20.34
N ARG A 304 5.39 -6.18 20.28
CA ARG A 304 4.22 -6.59 21.09
C ARG A 304 3.38 -7.61 20.33
N ASP A 305 4.02 -8.69 19.89
CA ASP A 305 3.46 -9.62 18.89
C ASP A 305 2.19 -10.34 19.37
N GLU A 306 2.09 -10.67 20.66
CA GLU A 306 0.87 -11.29 21.22
C GLU A 306 -0.33 -10.34 21.18
N GLU A 307 -0.10 -9.06 21.48
CA GLU A 307 -1.14 -8.04 21.40
C GLU A 307 -1.50 -7.74 19.94
N ALA A 308 -0.50 -7.65 19.06
CA ALA A 308 -0.72 -7.47 17.63
C ALA A 308 -1.56 -8.62 17.03
N ARG A 309 -1.27 -9.87 17.43
CA ARG A 309 -2.03 -11.07 17.06
C ARG A 309 -3.49 -11.00 17.52
N ALA A 310 -3.71 -10.69 18.79
CA ALA A 310 -5.07 -10.60 19.33
C ALA A 310 -5.86 -9.43 18.69
N TYR A 311 -5.20 -8.29 18.53
CA TYR A 311 -5.81 -7.07 17.99
C TYR A 311 -6.17 -7.20 16.52
N SER A 312 -5.28 -7.71 15.67
CA SER A 312 -5.52 -7.86 14.23
C SER A 312 -6.72 -8.76 13.94
N LYS A 313 -6.80 -9.92 14.61
CA LYS A 313 -7.93 -10.85 14.53
C LYS A 313 -9.24 -10.20 14.95
N GLN A 314 -9.29 -9.60 16.14
CA GLN A 314 -10.51 -8.96 16.64
C GLN A 314 -10.95 -7.78 15.76
N ALA A 315 -9.99 -6.95 15.33
CA ALA A 315 -10.26 -5.82 14.47
C ALA A 315 -10.84 -6.26 13.14
N LEU A 316 -10.21 -7.21 12.45
CA LEU A 316 -10.68 -7.73 11.17
C LEU A 316 -12.13 -8.25 11.26
N MET A 317 -12.39 -9.15 12.21
CA MET A 317 -13.72 -9.72 12.42
C MET A 317 -14.76 -8.62 12.70
N ASN A 318 -14.44 -7.68 13.60
CA ASN A 318 -15.33 -6.57 13.93
C ASN A 318 -15.60 -5.68 12.70
N ARG A 319 -14.58 -5.32 11.92
CA ARG A 319 -14.72 -4.44 10.76
C ARG A 319 -15.53 -5.08 9.64
N ILE A 320 -15.34 -6.37 9.38
CA ILE A 320 -16.19 -7.13 8.46
C ILE A 320 -17.65 -7.15 8.97
N ASN A 321 -17.86 -7.49 10.25
CA ASN A 321 -19.20 -7.64 10.82
C ASN A 321 -20.03 -6.36 10.89
N ILE A 322 -19.41 -5.18 11.02
CA ILE A 322 -20.14 -3.91 11.10
C ILE A 322 -20.13 -3.14 9.79
N GLY A 323 -19.11 -3.36 8.94
CA GLY A 323 -18.81 -2.51 7.79
C GLY A 323 -19.22 -3.08 6.44
N ILE A 324 -19.55 -4.37 6.36
CA ILE A 324 -19.92 -5.06 5.11
C ILE A 324 -21.31 -5.68 5.28
N LEU A 325 -22.18 -5.55 4.29
CA LEU A 325 -23.48 -6.26 4.26
C LEU A 325 -23.33 -7.66 3.66
N PRO A 326 -24.31 -8.57 3.84
CA PRO A 326 -24.28 -9.91 3.22
C PRO A 326 -24.16 -9.91 1.69
N THR A 327 -24.51 -8.79 1.05
CA THR A 327 -24.38 -8.53 -0.39
C THR A 327 -22.96 -8.13 -0.81
N GLY A 328 -22.07 -7.80 0.13
CA GLY A 328 -20.75 -7.23 -0.13
C GLY A 328 -20.70 -5.70 -0.10
N GLN A 329 -21.86 -5.02 -0.16
CA GLN A 329 -21.93 -3.56 -0.08
C GLN A 329 -21.31 -3.06 1.24
N GLN A 330 -20.59 -1.93 1.18
CA GLN A 330 -20.04 -1.23 2.34
C GLN A 330 -20.85 0.03 2.67
N PRO A 331 -21.92 -0.06 3.49
CA PRO A 331 -22.96 0.97 3.58
C PRO A 331 -22.49 2.30 4.16
N TYR A 332 -21.39 2.34 4.91
CA TYR A 332 -20.82 3.60 5.38
C TYR A 332 -20.01 4.33 4.31
N GLU A 333 -19.45 3.60 3.35
CA GLU A 333 -18.69 4.14 2.23
C GLU A 333 -19.63 4.55 1.09
N THR A 334 -20.64 3.74 0.79
CA THR A 334 -21.60 4.03 -0.29
C THR A 334 -22.50 5.24 0.00
N LYS A 335 -22.52 5.75 1.23
CA LYS A 335 -23.21 6.99 1.62
C LYS A 335 -22.40 8.27 1.33
N ARG A 336 -21.13 8.13 0.91
CA ARG A 336 -20.23 9.26 0.67
C ARG A 336 -20.42 9.83 -0.72
N MET A 337 -20.08 11.10 -0.89
CA MET A 337 -20.12 11.76 -2.21
C MET A 337 -19.17 11.12 -3.23
N LEU A 338 -18.05 10.54 -2.76
CA LEU A 338 -17.10 9.76 -3.55
C LEU A 338 -17.24 8.27 -3.18
N SER A 339 -18.45 7.74 -3.28
CA SER A 339 -18.80 6.39 -2.79
C SER A 339 -17.95 5.27 -3.39
N TRP A 340 -17.56 5.40 -4.66
CA TRP A 340 -16.71 4.46 -5.37
C TRP A 340 -15.33 4.36 -4.73
N HIS A 341 -14.62 5.50 -4.68
CA HIS A 341 -13.30 5.62 -4.07
C HIS A 341 -13.29 5.11 -2.62
N TYR A 342 -14.24 5.56 -1.79
CA TYR A 342 -14.25 5.15 -0.37
C TYR A 342 -14.50 3.66 -0.16
N SER A 343 -15.23 3.01 -1.07
CA SER A 343 -15.45 1.57 -0.99
C SER A 343 -14.17 0.79 -1.30
N ILE A 344 -13.40 1.21 -2.31
CA ILE A 344 -12.09 0.62 -2.64
C ILE A 344 -11.08 0.91 -1.52
N PHE A 345 -11.05 2.16 -1.04
CA PHE A 345 -10.17 2.61 0.03
C PHE A 345 -10.35 1.83 1.33
N ASN A 346 -11.59 1.49 1.70
CA ASN A 346 -11.83 0.64 2.87
C ASN A 346 -11.43 -0.83 2.63
N ILE A 347 -11.60 -1.35 1.41
CA ILE A 347 -11.14 -2.71 1.06
C ILE A 347 -9.62 -2.82 1.24
N GLN A 348 -8.85 -1.83 0.78
CA GLN A 348 -7.41 -1.76 1.00
C GLN A 348 -7.05 -1.87 2.49
N ALA A 349 -7.73 -1.12 3.36
CA ALA A 349 -7.53 -1.19 4.81
C ALA A 349 -7.90 -2.56 5.40
N LEU A 350 -8.96 -3.20 4.90
CA LEU A 350 -9.37 -4.54 5.31
C LEU A 350 -8.36 -5.61 4.87
N PHE A 351 -7.77 -5.47 3.67
CA PHE A 351 -6.71 -6.35 3.19
C PHE A 351 -5.46 -6.24 4.08
N LEU A 352 -5.08 -5.03 4.52
CA LEU A 352 -4.00 -4.84 5.50
C LEU A 352 -4.27 -5.57 6.83
N LEU A 353 -5.51 -5.51 7.33
CA LEU A 353 -5.89 -6.22 8.55
C LEU A 353 -5.90 -7.74 8.37
N ALA A 354 -6.43 -8.22 7.24
CA ALA A 354 -6.48 -9.64 6.91
C ALA A 354 -5.07 -10.22 6.76
N GLU A 355 -4.20 -9.52 6.04
CA GLU A 355 -2.79 -9.89 5.85
C GLU A 355 -2.04 -9.95 7.19
N ARG A 356 -2.25 -8.96 8.09
CA ARG A 356 -1.66 -9.01 9.43
C ARG A 356 -2.24 -10.12 10.31
N ALA A 357 -3.54 -10.38 10.22
CA ALA A 357 -4.15 -11.48 10.97
C ALA A 357 -3.64 -12.85 10.49
N ASP A 358 -3.48 -13.02 9.18
CA ASP A 358 -2.88 -14.20 8.55
C ASP A 358 -1.43 -14.41 8.99
N HIS A 359 -0.61 -13.34 8.94
CA HIS A 359 0.76 -13.35 9.42
C HIS A 359 0.90 -13.89 10.85
N TYR A 360 -0.04 -13.54 11.74
CA TYR A 360 -0.08 -14.02 13.12
C TYR A 360 -0.84 -15.36 13.32
N GLY A 361 -1.19 -16.04 12.22
CA GLY A 361 -1.72 -17.41 12.23
C GLY A 361 -3.24 -17.53 12.31
N PHE A 362 -4.01 -16.46 12.09
CA PHE A 362 -5.46 -16.57 11.93
C PHE A 362 -5.79 -17.05 10.52
N LYS A 363 -5.83 -18.37 10.33
CA LYS A 363 -6.00 -19.05 9.03
C LYS A 363 -7.28 -18.66 8.28
N GLU A 364 -8.32 -18.24 9.01
CA GLU A 364 -9.58 -17.79 8.42
C GLU A 364 -9.57 -16.30 8.05
N SER A 365 -8.47 -15.57 8.21
CA SER A 365 -8.39 -14.11 7.97
C SER A 365 -9.02 -13.68 6.63
N TRP A 366 -8.60 -14.30 5.52
CA TRP A 366 -9.08 -14.00 4.17
C TRP A 366 -10.48 -14.57 3.87
N ASN A 367 -10.88 -15.61 4.61
CA ASN A 367 -12.10 -16.38 4.38
C ASN A 367 -13.11 -16.24 5.53
N TYR A 368 -12.94 -15.23 6.38
CA TYR A 368 -13.80 -15.01 7.54
C TYR A 368 -15.22 -14.72 7.08
N VAL A 369 -16.17 -15.43 7.67
CA VAL A 369 -17.60 -15.26 7.42
C VAL A 369 -18.24 -14.66 8.67
N GLY A 370 -18.74 -13.43 8.53
CA GLY A 370 -19.54 -12.78 9.54
C GLY A 370 -20.87 -13.50 9.76
N LYS A 371 -21.51 -13.23 10.89
CA LYS A 371 -22.76 -13.91 11.32
C LYS A 371 -23.88 -13.87 10.27
N ASP A 372 -23.93 -12.82 9.46
CA ASP A 372 -24.97 -12.62 8.45
C ASP A 372 -24.50 -13.04 7.04
N GLY A 373 -23.34 -13.72 6.93
CA GLY A 373 -22.74 -14.16 5.66
C GLY A 373 -21.84 -13.11 5.00
N GLN A 374 -21.32 -12.16 5.77
CA GLN A 374 -20.47 -11.08 5.30
C GLN A 374 -19.05 -11.60 5.08
N THR A 375 -18.40 -11.25 3.96
CA THR A 375 -17.01 -11.65 3.72
C THR A 375 -16.25 -10.52 3.02
N LEU A 376 -14.93 -10.53 3.18
CA LEU A 376 -14.05 -9.63 2.45
C LEU A 376 -14.16 -9.86 0.93
N GLN A 377 -14.19 -11.11 0.49
CA GLN A 377 -14.34 -11.48 -0.92
C GLN A 377 -15.62 -10.90 -1.54
N LYS A 378 -16.76 -10.96 -0.84
CA LYS A 378 -18.02 -10.37 -1.33
C LYS A 378 -17.91 -8.86 -1.53
N SER A 379 -17.14 -8.16 -0.70
CA SER A 379 -16.95 -6.71 -0.88
C SER A 379 -16.14 -6.38 -2.14
N VAL A 380 -15.16 -7.21 -2.50
CA VAL A 380 -14.43 -7.12 -3.77
C VAL A 380 -15.38 -7.43 -4.93
N ASP A 381 -16.12 -8.54 -4.85
CA ASP A 381 -17.05 -8.97 -5.90
C ASP A 381 -18.16 -7.94 -6.16
N TYR A 382 -18.61 -7.25 -5.11
CA TYR A 382 -19.57 -6.16 -5.22
C TYR A 382 -19.04 -5.05 -6.12
N ILE A 383 -17.83 -4.54 -5.85
CA ILE A 383 -17.19 -3.49 -6.68
C ILE A 383 -16.90 -4.01 -8.10
N LEU A 384 -16.43 -5.27 -8.21
CA LEU A 384 -16.08 -5.89 -9.49
C LEU A 384 -17.26 -5.89 -10.48
N SER A 385 -18.47 -6.16 -9.99
CA SER A 385 -19.67 -6.22 -10.82
C SER A 385 -19.98 -4.91 -11.57
N TYR A 386 -19.62 -3.76 -10.98
CA TYR A 386 -19.79 -2.44 -11.56
C TYR A 386 -18.53 -1.97 -12.31
N ALA A 387 -17.33 -2.36 -11.84
CA ALA A 387 -16.07 -2.02 -12.51
C ALA A 387 -16.02 -2.56 -13.94
N LEU A 388 -16.52 -3.78 -14.15
CA LEU A 388 -16.60 -4.41 -15.47
C LEU A 388 -17.55 -3.70 -16.46
N LYS A 389 -18.38 -2.78 -15.97
CA LYS A 389 -19.33 -1.99 -16.75
C LYS A 389 -19.07 -0.49 -16.64
N ASP A 390 -17.84 -0.09 -16.31
CA ASP A 390 -17.46 1.33 -16.20
C ASP A 390 -18.38 2.13 -15.25
N GLY A 391 -18.81 1.49 -14.16
CA GLY A 391 -19.71 2.08 -13.16
C GLY A 391 -21.19 2.06 -13.53
N GLU A 392 -21.57 1.55 -14.70
CA GLU A 392 -22.97 1.47 -15.13
C GLU A 392 -23.81 0.70 -14.10
N GLY A 393 -24.93 1.31 -13.70
CA GLY A 393 -25.85 0.76 -12.70
C GLY A 393 -25.42 0.96 -11.25
N TRP A 394 -24.34 1.70 -10.96
CA TRP A 394 -23.96 2.07 -9.59
C TRP A 394 -25.10 2.85 -8.91
N PRO A 395 -25.74 2.29 -7.85
CA PRO A 395 -27.00 2.83 -7.35
C PRO A 395 -26.81 3.94 -6.31
N PHE A 396 -25.59 4.45 -6.15
CA PHE A 396 -25.24 5.44 -5.13
C PHE A 396 -24.65 6.70 -5.73
N GLN A 397 -24.68 7.78 -4.96
CA GLN A 397 -24.08 9.03 -5.35
C GLN A 397 -22.56 8.89 -5.49
N ASN A 398 -22.02 9.24 -6.65
CA ASN A 398 -20.57 9.32 -6.90
C ASN A 398 -20.29 10.57 -7.76
N ILE A 399 -19.71 11.60 -7.16
CA ILE A 399 -19.39 12.87 -7.87
C ILE A 399 -18.06 12.82 -8.63
N GLY A 400 -17.27 11.78 -8.43
CA GLY A 400 -16.00 11.56 -9.12
C GLY A 400 -16.12 10.47 -10.17
N ASP A 401 -15.00 10.15 -10.81
CA ASP A 401 -14.93 9.08 -11.80
C ASP A 401 -14.92 7.69 -11.15
N PHE A 402 -15.15 6.66 -11.96
CA PHE A 402 -15.05 5.25 -11.57
C PHE A 402 -13.63 4.73 -11.74
N GLU A 403 -12.66 5.43 -11.15
CA GLU A 403 -11.23 5.10 -11.26
C GLU A 403 -10.94 3.68 -10.77
N ILE A 404 -10.14 2.93 -11.51
CA ILE A 404 -9.88 1.51 -11.23
C ILE A 404 -8.45 1.20 -10.83
N ASN A 405 -7.53 2.18 -10.86
CA ASN A 405 -6.12 1.99 -10.53
C ASN A 405 -5.88 1.22 -9.23
N ASP A 406 -6.50 1.68 -8.13
CA ASP A 406 -6.39 1.03 -6.83
C ASP A 406 -7.14 -0.30 -6.77
N PHE A 407 -8.21 -0.43 -7.55
CA PHE A 407 -9.01 -1.65 -7.58
C PHE A 407 -8.31 -2.78 -8.34
N VAL A 408 -7.55 -2.47 -9.40
CA VAL A 408 -6.72 -3.45 -10.12
C VAL A 408 -5.72 -4.13 -9.17
N LYS A 409 -5.04 -3.35 -8.31
CA LYS A 409 -4.14 -3.91 -7.27
C LYS A 409 -4.89 -4.83 -6.30
N VAL A 410 -6.12 -4.47 -5.92
CA VAL A 410 -6.99 -5.33 -5.10
C VAL A 410 -7.32 -6.62 -5.85
N LEU A 411 -7.61 -6.59 -7.15
CA LEU A 411 -7.93 -7.78 -7.95
C LEU A 411 -6.72 -8.70 -8.14
N GLU A 412 -5.52 -8.16 -8.31
CA GLU A 412 -4.27 -8.92 -8.37
C GLU A 412 -4.06 -9.70 -7.06
N LEU A 413 -4.18 -9.01 -5.92
CA LEU A 413 -4.14 -9.66 -4.60
C LEU A 413 -5.26 -10.69 -4.44
N SER A 414 -6.48 -10.37 -4.90
CA SER A 414 -7.65 -11.25 -4.79
C SER A 414 -7.44 -12.58 -5.53
N TYR A 415 -6.76 -12.55 -6.68
CA TYR A 415 -6.38 -13.77 -7.37
C TYR A 415 -5.35 -14.59 -6.59
N VAL A 416 -4.30 -13.95 -6.05
CA VAL A 416 -3.29 -14.64 -5.23
C VAL A 416 -3.90 -15.27 -3.98
N ILE A 417 -4.87 -14.60 -3.35
CA ILE A 417 -5.51 -15.02 -2.11
C ILE A 417 -6.53 -16.15 -2.35
N TRP A 418 -7.44 -15.99 -3.32
CA TRP A 418 -8.59 -16.89 -3.50
C TRP A 418 -8.48 -17.83 -4.70
N GLY A 419 -7.55 -17.59 -5.63
CA GLY A 419 -7.36 -18.42 -6.84
C GLY A 419 -8.53 -18.37 -7.84
N ASP A 420 -9.53 -17.52 -7.61
CA ASP A 420 -10.72 -17.42 -8.47
C ASP A 420 -10.37 -16.73 -9.81
N ARG A 421 -10.49 -17.49 -10.91
CA ARG A 421 -10.14 -17.02 -12.26
C ARG A 421 -10.98 -15.83 -12.74
N LYS A 422 -12.11 -15.50 -12.09
CA LYS A 422 -12.87 -14.30 -12.43
C LYS A 422 -12.05 -13.02 -12.25
N TYR A 423 -11.12 -12.99 -11.28
CA TYR A 423 -10.25 -11.85 -11.06
C TYR A 423 -9.23 -11.69 -12.19
N LEU A 424 -8.61 -12.79 -12.64
CA LEU A 424 -7.74 -12.76 -13.83
C LEU A 424 -8.49 -12.33 -15.09
N LYS A 425 -9.70 -12.86 -15.31
CA LYS A 425 -10.54 -12.47 -16.44
C LYS A 425 -10.95 -11.00 -16.37
N ALA A 426 -11.14 -10.45 -15.18
CA ALA A 426 -11.39 -9.02 -15.01
C ALA A 426 -10.14 -8.19 -15.30
N LEU A 427 -8.98 -8.63 -14.83
CA LEU A 427 -7.70 -7.95 -15.05
C LEU A 427 -7.34 -7.82 -16.54
N SER A 428 -7.69 -8.79 -17.39
CA SER A 428 -7.47 -8.66 -18.84
C SER A 428 -8.19 -7.47 -19.47
N SER A 429 -9.29 -7.00 -18.87
CA SER A 429 -10.06 -5.85 -19.34
C SER A 429 -9.78 -4.57 -18.55
N LEU A 430 -9.56 -4.68 -17.24
CA LEU A 430 -9.42 -3.53 -16.34
C LEU A 430 -7.98 -3.02 -16.24
N ARG A 431 -6.96 -3.90 -16.28
CA ARG A 431 -5.57 -3.45 -16.16
C ARG A 431 -5.15 -2.49 -17.29
N PRO A 432 -5.50 -2.70 -18.58
CA PRO A 432 -5.22 -1.73 -19.63
C PRO A 432 -5.90 -0.36 -19.41
N LYS A 433 -7.15 -0.36 -18.91
CA LYS A 433 -7.89 0.85 -18.57
C LYS A 433 -7.19 1.63 -17.44
N ALA A 434 -6.74 0.94 -16.40
CA ALA A 434 -5.98 1.55 -15.31
C ALA A 434 -4.67 2.19 -15.82
N LYS A 435 -3.93 1.48 -16.67
CA LYS A 435 -2.73 2.05 -17.31
C LYS A 435 -3.04 3.31 -18.14
N LEU A 436 -4.16 3.33 -18.86
CA LEU A 436 -4.59 4.52 -19.60
C LEU A 436 -4.94 5.68 -18.66
N GLU A 437 -5.65 5.44 -17.55
CA GLU A 437 -5.95 6.44 -16.53
C GLU A 437 -4.67 7.05 -15.94
N GLN A 438 -3.65 6.22 -15.67
CA GLN A 438 -2.36 6.68 -15.17
C GLN A 438 -1.68 7.64 -16.15
N ILE A 439 -1.63 7.28 -17.44
CA ILE A 439 -1.06 8.12 -18.50
C ILE A 439 -1.78 9.46 -18.59
N GLN A 440 -3.11 9.44 -18.63
CA GLN A 440 -3.93 10.65 -18.76
C GLN A 440 -3.74 11.63 -17.59
N LYS A 441 -3.44 11.10 -16.40
CA LYS A 441 -3.24 11.90 -15.18
C LYS A 441 -1.79 12.24 -14.89
N GLY A 442 -0.85 11.85 -15.76
CA GLY A 442 0.58 12.00 -15.52
C GLY A 442 1.05 11.30 -14.25
N LEU A 443 0.38 10.22 -13.85
CA LEU A 443 0.80 9.39 -12.73
C LEU A 443 2.00 8.54 -13.15
N VAL A 444 2.92 8.31 -12.22
CA VAL A 444 4.08 7.46 -12.46
C VAL A 444 3.61 6.06 -12.87
N PHE A 445 4.07 5.62 -14.05
CA PHE A 445 3.76 4.33 -14.66
C PHE A 445 4.57 3.22 -13.97
N GLU A 446 4.26 2.92 -12.71
CA GLU A 446 5.00 1.90 -11.98
C GLU A 446 4.07 0.74 -11.62
N ASP A 447 4.37 -0.42 -12.20
CA ASP A 447 4.09 -1.67 -11.51
C ASP A 447 4.99 -1.68 -10.28
N ASN A 448 4.41 -1.41 -9.11
CA ASN A 448 5.15 -1.31 -7.85
C ASN A 448 5.99 -2.59 -7.66
N TYR A 449 7.33 -2.43 -7.68
CA TYR A 449 8.30 -3.54 -7.54
C TYR A 449 7.92 -4.49 -6.42
N LEU A 450 7.71 -3.93 -5.23
CA LEU A 450 7.42 -4.71 -4.04
C LEU A 450 6.10 -5.45 -4.18
N CYS A 451 5.10 -4.82 -4.81
CA CYS A 451 3.83 -5.47 -5.04
C CYS A 451 3.98 -6.71 -5.93
N VAL A 452 4.62 -6.59 -7.09
CA VAL A 452 4.80 -7.74 -8.00
C VAL A 452 5.65 -8.83 -7.37
N TRP A 453 6.74 -8.47 -6.70
CA TRP A 453 7.54 -9.44 -5.94
C TRP A 453 6.70 -10.15 -4.86
N SER A 454 5.82 -9.41 -4.20
CA SER A 454 4.92 -9.96 -3.17
C SER A 454 3.88 -10.90 -3.76
N LEU A 455 3.33 -10.58 -4.93
CA LEU A 455 2.40 -11.44 -5.67
C LEU A 455 3.07 -12.73 -6.13
N MET A 456 4.31 -12.66 -6.64
CA MET A 456 5.08 -13.82 -7.10
C MET A 456 5.47 -14.76 -5.96
N THR A 457 5.77 -14.21 -4.79
CA THR A 457 6.25 -14.99 -3.63
C THR A 457 5.15 -15.35 -2.64
N ASN A 458 3.96 -14.76 -2.79
CA ASN A 458 2.88 -14.79 -1.81
C ASN A 458 3.36 -14.38 -0.40
N ARG A 459 4.21 -13.34 -0.34
CA ARG A 459 4.79 -12.78 0.90
C ARG A 459 4.70 -11.27 0.85
N LEU A 460 4.56 -10.63 2.02
CA LEU A 460 4.50 -9.16 2.12
C LEU A 460 3.38 -8.53 1.26
N LEU A 461 2.23 -9.21 1.14
CA LEU A 461 1.10 -8.76 0.31
C LEU A 461 0.61 -7.33 0.64
N TRP A 462 0.90 -6.82 1.83
CA TRP A 462 0.65 -5.43 2.23
C TRP A 462 1.34 -4.40 1.32
N SER A 463 2.42 -4.77 0.63
CA SER A 463 3.19 -3.87 -0.25
C SER A 463 2.41 -3.42 -1.50
N CYS A 464 1.40 -4.21 -1.89
CA CYS A 464 0.46 -3.88 -2.97
C CYS A 464 -0.60 -2.85 -2.59
N ILE A 465 -0.67 -2.46 -1.32
CA ILE A 465 -1.73 -1.60 -0.78
C ILE A 465 -1.16 -0.20 -0.52
N GLU A 466 -1.81 0.85 -1.05
CA GLU A 466 -1.31 2.24 -0.98
C GLU A 466 -2.28 3.26 -0.36
#